data_AF-M0DU69-F1
#
_entry.id   AF-M0DU69-F1
#
_cell.length_a   1.000
_cell.length_b   1.000
_cell.length_c   1.000
_cell.angle_alpha   90.00
_cell.angle_beta   90.00
_cell.angle_gamma   90.00
#
_symmetry.space_group_name_H-M   'P 1'
#
loop_
_entity.id
_entity.type
_entity.pdbx_description
1 polymer ?
#
loop_
_entity_poly.entity_id
_entity_poly.type
_entity_poly.pdbx_seq_one_letter_code
_entity_poly.pdbx_strand_id
1 'polypeptide(L)' 'MPVVLPQDVESDWLGADPDTRKELCQPYPKDDLDAYEISTRVNNPGNDDPQVIEPLDHEQSGLGEFSS' A
#
# COMPACT_ATOMS: atom_id res chain seq x y z
N MET A 1 -0.64 8.08 3.91
CA MET A 1 -0.31 7.65 2.54
C MET A 1 1.10 8.16 2.23
N PRO A 2 2.02 7.29 1.81
CA PRO A 2 3.32 7.72 1.32
C PRO A 2 3.16 8.49 -0.01
N VAL A 3 4.18 9.27 -0.37
CA VAL A 3 4.36 9.76 -1.74
C VAL A 3 5.02 8.62 -2.51
N VAL A 4 4.32 8.05 -3.49
CA VAL A 4 4.86 7.06 -4.42
C VAL A 4 5.21 7.80 -5.70
N LEU A 5 6.44 7.59 -6.17
CA LEU A 5 6.95 8.23 -7.38
C LEU A 5 6.88 7.25 -8.55
N PRO A 6 6.44 7.70 -9.74
CA PRO A 6 6.66 6.97 -10.98
C PRO A 6 8.16 6.66 -11.20
N GLN A 7 8.45 5.54 -11.85
CA GLN A 7 9.83 5.08 -12.01
C GLN A 7 10.70 6.06 -12.83
N ASP A 8 10.10 6.75 -13.79
CA ASP A 8 10.78 7.71 -14.67
C ASP A 8 11.24 8.99 -13.96
N VAL A 9 10.64 9.33 -12.82
CA VAL A 9 11.02 10.54 -12.04
C VAL A 9 12.03 10.26 -10.92
N GLU A 10 12.54 9.02 -10.79
CA GLU A 10 13.50 8.64 -9.74
C GLU A 10 14.79 9.48 -9.80
N SER A 11 15.35 9.63 -11.01
CA SER A 11 16.59 10.38 -11.22
C SER A 11 16.42 11.86 -10.86
N ASP A 12 15.27 12.44 -11.23
CA ASP A 12 14.92 13.82 -10.91
C ASP A 12 14.80 13.99 -9.40
N TRP A 13 14.12 13.07 -8.71
CA TRP A 13 14.00 13.11 -7.24
C TRP A 13 15.35 13.13 -6.54
N LEU A 14 16.28 12.25 -6.95
CA LEU A 14 17.60 12.13 -6.34
C LEU A 14 18.47 13.38 -6.59
N GLY A 15 18.36 14.00 -7.77
CA GLY A 15 19.15 15.17 -8.18
C GLY A 15 18.55 16.53 -7.83
N ALA A 16 17.24 16.59 -7.59
CA ALA A 16 16.49 17.83 -7.41
C ALA A 16 16.81 18.58 -6.11
N ASP A 17 16.62 19.90 -6.14
CA ASP A 17 16.57 20.73 -4.94
C ASP A 17 15.26 20.51 -4.15
N PRO A 18 15.16 21.02 -2.92
CA PRO A 18 13.97 20.83 -2.08
C PRO A 18 12.66 21.35 -2.68
N ASP A 19 12.69 22.44 -3.46
CA ASP A 19 11.49 23.03 -4.03
C ASP A 19 10.95 22.16 -5.17
N THR A 20 11.83 21.69 -6.04
CA THR A 20 11.50 20.75 -7.12
C THR A 20 10.99 19.42 -6.56
N ARG A 21 11.61 18.89 -5.49
CA ARG A 21 11.11 17.66 -4.82
C ARG A 21 9.69 17.84 -4.27
N LYS A 22 9.38 19.03 -3.74
CA LYS A 22 8.04 19.32 -3.21
C LYS A 22 6.99 19.30 -4.31
N GLU A 23 7.34 19.69 -5.54
CA GLU A 23 6.44 19.60 -6.70
C GLU A 23 6.15 18.15 -7.09
N LEU A 24 7.14 17.25 -6.96
CA LEU A 24 6.98 15.81 -7.20
C LEU A 24 6.10 15.10 -6.17
N CYS A 25 5.85 15.71 -5.00
CA CYS A 25 5.01 15.16 -3.93
C CYS A 25 3.50 15.25 -4.23
N GLN A 26 3.06 14.60 -5.32
CA GLN A 26 1.66 14.51 -5.72
C GLN A 26 1.04 13.17 -5.28
N PRO A 27 -0.28 13.11 -5.08
CA PRO A 27 -0.98 11.85 -4.87
C PRO A 27 -0.76 10.89 -6.04
N TYR A 28 -0.41 9.63 -5.73
CA TYR A 28 -0.27 8.59 -6.74
C TYR A 28 -1.64 8.14 -7.27
N PRO A 29 -1.77 7.78 -8.57
CA PRO A 29 -3.02 7.28 -9.13
C PRO A 29 -3.56 6.09 -8.33
N LYS A 30 -4.85 6.14 -7.95
CA LYS A 30 -5.46 5.09 -7.13
C LYS A 30 -5.66 3.78 -7.90
N ASP A 31 -5.82 3.85 -9.20
CA ASP A 31 -6.15 2.69 -10.05
C ASP A 31 -4.96 1.73 -10.22
N ASP A 32 -3.76 2.15 -9.84
CA ASP A 32 -2.53 1.35 -9.86
C ASP A 32 -2.17 0.79 -8.46
N LEU A 33 -3.06 0.95 -7.48
CA LEU A 33 -2.87 0.44 -6.12
C LEU A 33 -4.03 -0.47 -5.73
N ASP A 34 -3.71 -1.59 -5.10
CA ASP A 34 -4.68 -2.50 -4.51
C ASP A 34 -4.42 -2.63 -2.99
N ALA A 35 -5.46 -2.95 -2.22
CA ALA A 35 -5.38 -3.11 -0.78
C ALA A 35 -6.26 -4.29 -0.32
N TYR A 36 -5.64 -5.18 0.44
CA TYR A 36 -6.28 -6.36 1.01
C TYR A 36 -6.02 -6.41 2.52
N GLU A 37 -6.91 -7.09 3.25
CA GLU A 37 -6.73 -7.31 4.68
C GLU A 37 -5.62 -8.33 4.93
N ILE A 38 -4.82 -8.12 5.97
CA ILE A 38 -3.72 -9.01 6.38
C ILE A 38 -3.81 -9.30 7.87
N SER A 39 -3.09 -10.32 8.32
CA SER A 39 -3.02 -10.69 9.73
C SER A 39 -2.45 -9.56 10.60
N THR A 40 -2.93 -9.45 11.85
CA THR A 40 -2.35 -8.55 12.86
C THR A 40 -0.94 -8.95 13.31
N ARG A 41 -0.39 -10.07 12.82
CA ARG A 41 1.03 -10.46 13.00
C ARG A 41 2.00 -9.33 12.66
N VAL A 42 1.69 -8.52 11.64
CA VAL A 42 2.53 -7.40 11.20
C VAL A 42 2.82 -6.37 12.31
N ASN A 43 1.97 -6.28 13.34
CA ASN A 43 2.15 -5.35 14.45
C ASN A 43 3.33 -5.72 15.39
N ASN A 44 3.83 -6.96 15.32
CA ASN A 44 5.02 -7.37 16.06
C ASN A 44 6.24 -7.35 15.11
N PRO A 45 7.19 -6.42 15.29
CA PRO A 45 8.37 -6.31 14.41
C PRO A 45 9.33 -7.50 14.50
N GLY A 46 9.16 -8.41 15.46
CA GLY A 46 9.92 -9.66 15.52
C GLY A 46 9.46 -10.76 14.56
N ASN A 47 8.31 -10.59 13.89
CA ASN A 47 7.86 -11.50 12.84
C ASN A 47 8.51 -11.09 11.51
N ASP A 48 9.57 -11.80 11.11
CA ASP A 48 10.30 -11.61 9.85
C ASP A 48 10.13 -12.85 8.96
N ASP A 49 8.91 -13.06 8.51
CA ASP A 49 8.50 -14.20 7.69
C ASP A 49 7.46 -13.75 6.65
N PRO A 50 7.32 -14.45 5.50
CA PRO A 50 6.46 -14.00 4.42
C PRO A 50 4.96 -13.93 4.79
N GLN A 51 4.52 -14.59 5.86
CA GLN A 51 3.12 -14.62 6.26
C GLN A 51 2.62 -13.26 6.77
N VAL A 52 3.53 -12.32 7.06
CA VAL A 52 3.16 -10.97 7.55
C VAL A 52 2.49 -10.11 6.49
N ILE A 53 2.66 -10.43 5.20
CA ILE A 53 2.01 -9.74 4.07
C ILE A 53 1.01 -10.61 3.33
N GLU A 54 0.78 -11.86 3.77
CA GLU A 54 -0.19 -12.73 3.13
C GLU A 54 -1.62 -12.20 3.36
N PRO A 55 -2.46 -12.10 2.30
CA PRO A 55 -3.86 -11.73 2.44
C PRO A 55 -4.60 -12.67 3.40
N LEU A 56 -5.51 -12.11 4.20
CA LEU A 56 -6.46 -12.93 4.95
C LEU A 56 -7.54 -13.45 4.00
N ASP A 57 -7.58 -14.77 3.84
CA ASP A 57 -8.70 -15.44 3.18
C ASP A 57 -9.92 -15.40 4.11
N HIS A 58 -10.79 -14.43 3.87
CA HIS A 58 -12.11 -14.37 4.47
C HIS A 58 -13.14 -14.32 3.34
N GLU A 59 -13.83 -15.43 3.07
CA GLU A 59 -15.15 -15.31 2.46
C GLU A 59 -16.01 -14.52 3.45
N GLN A 60 -16.58 -13.40 2.99
CA GLN A 60 -17.42 -12.54 3.80
C GLN A 60 -18.58 -13.37 4.37
N SER A 61 -18.41 -13.83 5.61
CA SER A 61 -19.38 -14.69 6.29
C SER A 61 -20.60 -13.83 6.65
N GLY A 62 -21.79 -14.33 6.35
CA GLY A 62 -23.05 -13.66 6.65
C GLY A 62 -23.78 -13.03 5.46
N LEU A 63 -23.17 -12.87 4.27
CA LEU A 63 -23.91 -12.35 3.10
C LEU A 63 -25.03 -13.30 2.61
N GLY A 64 -24.91 -14.61 2.88
CA GLY A 64 -25.97 -15.59 2.60
C GLY A 64 -27.17 -15.52 3.55
N GLU A 65 -27.03 -14.89 4.72
CA GLU A 65 -28.09 -14.82 5.74
C GLU A 65 -29.09 -13.68 5.49
N PHE A 66 -28.76 -12.72 4.63
CA PHE A 66 -29.63 -11.59 4.28
C PHE A 66 -30.52 -11.82 3.05
N SER A 67 -30.43 -13.01 2.42
CA SER A 67 -31.21 -13.35 1.22
C SER A 67 -32.48 -14.17 1.51
N SER A 68 -33.07 -14.06 2.71
CA SER A 68 -34.36 -14.70 3.07
C SER A 68 -35.40 -13.69 3.51
#